data_AF-A0A5K0WFQ3-F1
#
_entry.id   AF-A0A5K0WFQ3-F1
#
_cell.length_a   1.000
_cell.length_b   1.000
_cell.length_c   1.000
_cell.angle_alpha   90.00
_cell.angle_beta   90.00
_cell.angle_gamma   90.00
#
_symmetry.space_group_name_H-M   'P 1'
#
loop_
_entity.id
_entity.type
_entity.pdbx_description
1 polymer ?
#
loop_
_entity_poly.entity_id
_entity_poly.type
_entity_poly.pdbx_seq_one_letter_code
_entity_poly.pdbx_strand_id
1 'polypeptide(L)'
;VQEKPHVPFQGVGRTLGSASGSSGAPEPRVPSSAQCSISGISSPGLSVDPSLPSTAIQLRLSDGTRMVARFNYHHTVGDVRAFLDAARPGSARSYQLQVMGFPPKLLTDSAQTIEQAGLANSVLVQKP
;
A
#
# COMPACT_ATOMS: atom_id res chain seq x y z
N VAL A 1 34.39 -42.63 -37.34
CA VAL A 1 34.22 -42.26 -35.92
C VAL A 1 33.38 -41.01 -35.89
N GLN A 2 32.26 -41.03 -35.18
CA GLN A 2 31.17 -40.05 -35.27
C GLN A 2 31.40 -38.89 -34.29
N GLU A 3 31.50 -37.66 -34.80
CA GLU A 3 31.60 -36.44 -34.01
C GLU A 3 30.28 -36.19 -33.26
N LYS A 4 30.35 -36.08 -31.92
CA LYS A 4 29.19 -35.77 -31.06
C LYS A 4 29.05 -34.25 -30.97
N PRO A 5 27.89 -33.66 -31.29
CA PRO A 5 27.71 -32.22 -31.16
C PRO A 5 27.71 -31.83 -29.67
N HIS A 6 28.66 -30.98 -29.30
CA HIS A 6 28.74 -30.36 -27.98
C HIS A 6 27.72 -29.23 -27.90
N VAL A 7 26.74 -29.35 -27.00
CA VAL A 7 25.75 -28.31 -26.69
C VAL A 7 26.26 -27.45 -25.53
N PRO A 8 26.71 -26.21 -25.76
CA PRO A 8 27.00 -25.31 -24.66
C PRO A 8 25.69 -24.70 -24.14
N PHE A 9 25.63 -24.47 -22.83
CA PHE A 9 24.56 -23.78 -22.09
C PHE A 9 23.24 -24.54 -21.95
N GLN A 10 23.22 -25.52 -21.04
CA GLN A 10 21.98 -26.00 -20.42
C GLN A 10 21.82 -25.37 -19.04
N GLY A 11 20.97 -24.36 -18.96
CA GLY A 11 20.57 -23.73 -17.71
C GLY A 11 19.14 -23.20 -17.86
N VAL A 12 18.26 -23.58 -16.95
CA VAL A 12 16.89 -23.06 -16.92
C VAL A 12 16.95 -21.62 -16.39
N GLY A 13 16.64 -20.64 -17.24
CA GLY A 13 16.49 -19.24 -16.82
C GLY A 13 15.29 -19.10 -15.90
N ARG A 14 15.51 -18.78 -14.62
CA ARG A 14 14.46 -18.39 -13.68
C ARG A 14 14.43 -16.88 -13.60
N THR A 15 13.38 -16.26 -14.13
CA THR A 15 13.16 -14.83 -14.02
C THR A 15 12.61 -14.50 -12.63
N LEU A 16 13.27 -13.61 -11.89
CA LEU A 16 12.75 -13.04 -10.64
C LEU A 16 11.74 -11.95 -10.98
N GLY A 17 10.57 -12.38 -11.48
CA GLY A 17 9.46 -11.51 -11.83
C GLY A 17 8.15 -12.19 -11.49
N SER A 18 7.92 -12.49 -10.20
CA SER A 18 6.57 -12.82 -9.73
C SER A 18 5.75 -11.53 -9.63
N ALA A 19 5.40 -11.00 -10.80
CA ALA A 19 4.17 -10.26 -10.94
C ALA A 19 3.09 -11.33 -11.19
N SER A 20 2.29 -11.60 -10.16
CA SER A 20 1.02 -12.28 -10.32
C SER A 20 0.25 -11.57 -11.44
N GLY A 21 0.06 -12.26 -12.56
CA GLY A 21 -0.49 -11.71 -13.78
C GLY A 21 -1.14 -12.80 -14.62
N SER A 22 -2.40 -13.07 -14.30
CA SER A 22 -3.36 -13.89 -15.04
C SER A 22 -3.43 -13.50 -16.53
N SER A 23 -3.53 -14.48 -17.43
CA SER A 23 -4.24 -14.44 -18.72
C SER A 23 -4.01 -15.77 -19.44
N GLY A 24 -4.96 -16.44 -20.08
CA GLY A 24 -6.36 -16.14 -20.34
C GLY A 24 -6.95 -17.22 -21.27
N ALA A 25 -8.27 -17.28 -21.36
CA ALA A 25 -8.98 -17.91 -22.46
C ALA A 25 -10.07 -16.93 -22.95
N PRO A 26 -10.45 -16.94 -24.24
CA PRO A 26 -11.09 -15.82 -24.91
C PRO A 26 -12.61 -16.03 -25.05
N GLU A 27 -13.44 -15.09 -24.56
CA GLU A 27 -14.78 -14.78 -25.10
C GLU A 27 -15.39 -13.55 -24.39
N PRO A 28 -16.46 -12.92 -24.93
CA PRO A 28 -16.52 -11.48 -25.12
C PRO A 28 -17.28 -10.77 -23.99
N ARG A 29 -17.03 -9.47 -23.91
CA ARG A 29 -17.95 -8.46 -23.34
C ARG A 29 -18.15 -8.53 -21.82
N VAL A 30 -17.28 -7.84 -21.10
CA VAL A 30 -17.58 -6.73 -20.17
C VAL A 30 -16.24 -6.11 -19.75
N PRO A 31 -16.09 -4.78 -19.62
CA PRO A 31 -14.89 -4.19 -19.06
C PRO A 31 -14.80 -4.59 -17.59
N SER A 32 -14.08 -5.67 -17.31
CA SER A 32 -13.82 -6.15 -15.96
C SER A 32 -12.79 -5.23 -15.31
N SER A 33 -13.28 -4.16 -14.69
CA SER A 33 -12.57 -3.46 -13.63
C SER A 33 -12.34 -4.43 -12.48
N ALA A 34 -11.21 -5.15 -12.51
CA ALA A 34 -10.64 -5.79 -11.33
C ALA A 34 -9.61 -4.85 -10.69
N GLN A 35 -9.95 -3.57 -10.58
CA GLN A 35 -9.41 -2.76 -9.52
C GLN A 35 -10.07 -3.31 -8.25
N CYS A 36 -9.37 -4.18 -7.50
CA CYS A 36 -9.65 -4.35 -6.08
C CYS A 36 -9.24 -3.04 -5.38
N SER A 37 -9.93 -1.96 -5.72
CA SER A 37 -10.12 -0.84 -4.84
C SER A 37 -10.96 -1.41 -3.72
N ILE A 38 -10.30 -1.66 -2.59
CA ILE A 38 -10.94 -1.66 -1.28
C ILE A 38 -11.49 -0.24 -1.12
N SER A 39 -12.59 0.03 -1.82
CA SER A 39 -13.35 1.26 -1.77
C SER A 39 -14.15 1.19 -0.50
N GLY A 40 -13.77 2.03 0.47
CA GLY A 40 -14.68 2.39 1.55
C GLY A 40 -14.57 1.53 2.80
N ILE A 41 -13.37 1.34 3.33
CA ILE A 41 -13.27 1.33 4.79
C ILE A 41 -13.39 2.80 5.21
N SER A 42 -14.61 3.30 5.16
CA SER A 42 -14.98 4.52 5.87
C SER A 42 -14.99 4.13 7.34
N SER A 43 -13.83 4.17 7.97
CA SER A 43 -13.74 3.95 9.41
C SER A 43 -14.71 4.92 10.09
N PRO A 44 -15.58 4.44 10.98
CA PRO A 44 -16.53 5.29 11.70
C PRO A 44 -15.73 6.21 12.63
N GLY A 45 -15.44 7.43 12.20
CA GLY A 45 -14.75 8.42 13.03
C GLY A 45 -13.99 9.50 12.28
N LEU A 46 -13.59 9.25 11.03
CA LEU A 46 -12.87 10.25 10.23
C LEU A 46 -13.77 10.83 9.14
N SER A 47 -14.51 11.87 9.53
CA SER A 47 -15.32 12.66 8.60
C SER A 47 -14.41 13.53 7.75
N VAL A 48 -14.10 13.06 6.54
CA VAL A 48 -13.37 13.86 5.55
C VAL A 48 -14.33 14.90 5.00
N ASP A 49 -14.11 16.15 5.38
CA ASP A 49 -14.87 17.28 4.84
C ASP A 49 -14.49 17.51 3.35
N PRO A 50 -15.45 17.45 2.40
CA PRO A 50 -15.17 17.61 0.98
C PRO A 50 -14.96 19.06 0.54
N SER A 51 -15.26 20.04 1.41
CA SER A 51 -15.04 21.48 1.13
C SER A 51 -13.60 21.92 1.44
N LEU A 52 -12.88 21.13 2.23
CA LEU A 52 -11.48 21.36 2.58
C LEU A 52 -10.54 20.60 1.63
N PRO A 53 -9.29 21.07 1.51
CA PRO A 53 -8.29 20.32 0.75
C PRO A 53 -8.10 18.94 1.41
N SER A 54 -8.21 17.89 0.59
CA SER A 54 -8.02 16.50 1.01
C SER A 54 -6.84 15.88 0.28
N THR A 55 -6.22 14.90 0.92
CA THR A 55 -5.12 14.11 0.39
C THR A 55 -5.44 12.63 0.54
N ALA A 56 -5.00 11.83 -0.43
CA ALA A 56 -4.96 10.38 -0.30
C ALA A 56 -3.63 9.97 0.35
N ILE A 57 -3.68 9.04 1.30
CA ILE A 57 -2.51 8.46 1.93
C ILE A 57 -2.60 6.95 1.73
N GLN A 58 -1.53 6.36 1.21
CA GLN A 58 -1.46 4.92 1.04
C GLN A 58 -0.79 4.29 2.26
N LEU A 59 -1.45 3.34 2.90
CA LEU A 59 -0.97 2.60 4.05
C LEU A 59 -0.52 1.20 3.60
N ARG A 60 0.72 0.84 3.88
CA ARG A 60 1.26 -0.51 3.70
C ARG A 60 1.41 -1.13 5.08
N LEU A 61 0.60 -2.15 5.35
CA LEU A 61 0.62 -2.86 6.62
C LEU A 61 1.79 -3.85 6.65
N SER A 62 2.20 -4.24 7.86
CA SER A 62 3.27 -5.24 8.07
C SER A 62 2.88 -6.63 7.55
N ASP A 63 1.58 -6.92 7.47
CA ASP A 63 0.98 -8.13 6.88
C ASP A 63 1.12 -8.18 5.34
N GLY A 64 1.55 -7.09 4.70
CA GLY A 64 1.64 -6.98 3.24
C GLY A 64 0.36 -6.46 2.58
N THR A 65 -0.75 -6.37 3.33
CA THR A 65 -1.98 -5.69 2.92
C THR A 65 -1.70 -4.21 2.61
N ARG A 66 -2.26 -3.71 1.50
CA ARG A 66 -2.21 -2.31 1.09
C ARG A 66 -3.59 -1.69 1.22
N MET A 67 -3.65 -0.49 1.78
CA MET A 67 -4.90 0.25 1.99
C MET A 67 -4.70 1.69 1.56
N VAL A 68 -5.74 2.36 1.10
CA VAL A 68 -5.70 3.79 0.76
C VAL A 68 -6.81 4.47 1.53
N ALA A 69 -6.44 5.52 2.26
CA ALA A 69 -7.37 6.31 3.05
C ALA A 69 -7.24 7.78 2.69
N ARG A 70 -8.37 8.48 2.69
CA ARG A 70 -8.42 9.91 2.39
C ARG A 70 -8.50 10.68 3.69
N PHE A 71 -7.76 11.78 3.76
CA PHE A 71 -7.69 12.63 4.94
C PHE A 71 -7.57 14.09 4.51
N ASN A 72 -8.13 15.01 5.29
CA ASN A 72 -7.84 16.43 5.18
C ASN A 72 -6.45 16.78 5.75
N TYR A 73 -5.85 17.87 5.26
CA TYR A 73 -4.54 18.35 5.70
C TYR A 73 -4.46 18.67 7.20
N HIS A 74 -5.61 19.03 7.80
CA HIS A 74 -5.74 19.35 9.22
C HIS A 74 -5.78 18.11 10.14
N HIS A 75 -5.96 16.90 9.60
CA HIS A 75 -5.92 15.69 10.43
C HIS A 75 -4.51 15.41 10.92
N THR A 76 -4.45 14.73 12.06
CA THR A 76 -3.21 14.39 12.74
C THR A 76 -2.74 12.99 12.39
N VAL A 77 -1.47 12.69 12.68
CA VAL A 77 -0.94 11.32 12.61
C VAL A 77 -1.68 10.40 13.59
N GLY A 78 -2.17 10.92 14.72
CA GLY A 78 -3.01 10.20 15.67
C GLY A 78 -4.31 9.69 15.03
N ASP A 79 -4.96 10.51 14.22
CA ASP A 79 -6.15 10.13 13.45
C ASP A 79 -5.84 8.97 12.48
N VAL A 80 -4.70 9.02 11.80
CA VAL A 80 -4.27 7.94 10.90
C VAL A 80 -4.05 6.64 11.65
N ARG A 81 -3.46 6.69 12.87
CA ARG A 81 -3.29 5.52 13.73
C ARG A 81 -4.64 4.97 14.20
N ALA A 82 -5.55 5.84 14.62
CA ALA A 82 -6.91 5.46 15.02
C ALA A 82 -7.68 4.84 13.84
N PHE A 83 -7.51 5.37 12.62
CA PHE A 83 -8.04 4.76 11.40
C PHE A 83 -7.53 3.34 11.20
N LEU A 84 -6.23 3.13 11.40
CA LEU A 84 -5.60 1.82 11.22
C LEU A 84 -6.05 0.82 12.29
N ASP A 85 -6.17 1.26 13.55
CA ASP A 85 -6.69 0.46 14.67
C ASP A 85 -8.16 0.06 14.43
N ALA A 86 -9.00 1.01 14.02
CA ALA A 86 -10.40 0.76 13.67
C ALA A 86 -10.56 -0.18 12.46
N ALA A 87 -9.67 -0.07 11.46
CA ALA A 87 -9.68 -0.94 10.31
C ALA A 87 -9.21 -2.37 10.63
N ARG A 88 -8.44 -2.55 11.72
CA ARG A 88 -7.86 -3.84 12.15
C ARG A 88 -7.91 -3.99 13.67
N PRO A 89 -9.06 -4.34 14.25
CA PRO A 89 -9.24 -4.53 15.71
C PRO A 89 -8.50 -5.77 16.30
N GLY A 90 -7.48 -6.30 15.63
CA GLY A 90 -6.66 -7.43 16.10
C GLY A 90 -5.18 -7.33 15.71
N SER A 91 -4.74 -6.20 15.13
CA SER A 91 -3.33 -5.98 14.83
C SER A 91 -2.56 -5.62 16.10
N ALA A 92 -1.28 -6.02 16.19
CA ALA A 92 -0.41 -5.61 17.29
C ALA A 92 -0.43 -4.08 17.43
N ARG A 93 -0.76 -3.54 18.62
CA ARG A 93 -0.81 -2.09 18.90
C ARG A 93 0.56 -1.42 18.89
N SER A 94 1.62 -2.21 19.01
CA SER A 94 3.01 -1.76 18.96
C SER A 94 3.48 -1.80 17.51
N TYR A 95 3.26 -0.73 16.78
CA TYR A 95 3.83 -0.57 15.43
C TYR A 95 4.39 0.83 15.24
N GLN A 96 5.38 0.92 14.37
CA GLN A 96 5.95 2.18 13.93
C GLN A 96 5.43 2.54 12.54
N LEU A 97 4.92 3.76 12.39
CA LEU A 97 4.58 4.31 11.06
C LEU A 97 5.79 5.07 10.52
N GLN A 98 6.26 4.69 9.34
CA GLN A 98 7.31 5.38 8.61
C GLN A 98 6.77 5.90 7.29
N VAL A 99 7.18 7.11 6.91
CA VAL A 99 6.95 7.63 5.56
C VAL A 99 7.90 6.92 4.61
N MET A 100 7.34 6.33 3.56
CA MET A 100 8.08 5.81 2.43
C MET A 100 8.59 7.00 1.63
N GLY A 101 9.86 7.28 1.82
CA GLY A 101 10.59 8.35 1.17
C GLY A 101 12.08 8.17 1.47
N PHE A 102 12.92 8.89 0.76
CA PHE A 102 14.35 8.89 1.04
C PHE A 102 14.75 10.29 1.52
N PRO A 103 15.17 10.45 2.79
CA PRO A 103 15.32 9.44 3.84
C PRO A 103 13.98 9.01 4.48
N PRO A 104 13.85 7.76 4.95
CA PRO A 104 12.63 7.29 5.61
C PRO A 104 12.42 8.01 6.93
N LYS A 105 11.36 8.81 7.00
CA LYS A 105 11.00 9.59 8.20
C LYS A 105 10.09 8.77 9.11
N LEU A 106 10.50 8.56 10.35
CA LEU A 106 9.64 7.95 11.36
C LEU A 106 8.60 8.96 11.86
N LEU A 107 7.34 8.55 11.89
CA LEU A 107 6.24 9.33 12.47
C LEU A 107 6.08 8.95 13.93
N THR A 108 6.94 9.50 14.78
CA THR A 108 6.84 9.41 16.24
C THR A 108 5.73 10.30 16.78
N ASP A 109 5.63 11.52 16.26
CA ASP A 109 4.70 12.53 16.75
C ASP A 109 3.28 12.28 16.24
N SER A 110 2.35 11.97 17.14
CA SER A 110 0.92 11.79 16.82
C SER A 110 0.13 13.09 16.76
N ALA A 111 0.65 14.19 17.33
CA ALA A 111 -0.04 15.48 17.34
C ALA A 111 0.22 16.26 16.05
N GLN A 112 1.30 15.94 15.34
CA GLN A 112 1.66 16.53 14.07
C GLN A 112 0.58 16.29 13.01
N THR A 113 0.24 17.34 12.25
CA THR A 113 -0.72 17.24 11.15
C THR A 113 -0.10 16.59 9.92
N ILE A 114 -0.98 16.08 9.05
CA ILE A 114 -0.62 15.49 7.76
C ILE A 114 0.20 16.48 6.90
N GLU A 115 -0.17 17.75 6.91
CA GLU A 115 0.57 18.80 6.21
C GLU A 115 1.97 18.99 6.80
N GLN A 116 2.08 19.17 8.11
CA GLN A 116 3.36 19.38 8.79
C GLN A 116 4.28 18.16 8.65
N ALA A 117 3.73 16.96 8.63
CA ALA A 117 4.47 15.72 8.45
C ALA A 117 4.81 15.42 6.99
N GLY A 118 4.29 16.21 6.04
CA GLY A 118 4.52 16.00 4.61
C GLY A 118 3.92 14.69 4.12
N LEU A 119 2.79 14.27 4.67
CA LEU A 119 2.15 12.99 4.36
C LEU A 119 1.21 13.06 3.16
N ALA A 120 1.06 14.24 2.58
CA ALA A 120 0.22 14.42 1.40
C ALA A 120 0.70 13.54 0.25
N ASN A 121 -0.22 12.75 -0.32
CA ASN A 121 0.02 11.77 -1.39
C ASN A 121 1.20 10.81 -1.11
N SER A 122 1.52 10.60 0.17
CA SER A 122 2.65 9.78 0.58
C SER A 122 2.21 8.37 0.91
N VAL A 123 3.18 7.45 0.85
CA VAL A 123 2.98 6.07 1.28
C VAL A 123 3.53 5.92 2.69
N LEU A 124 2.72 5.44 3.61
CA LEU A 124 3.10 5.07 4.97
C LEU A 124 3.32 3.57 5.04
N VAL A 125 4.37 3.16 5.73
CA VAL A 125 4.70 1.76 5.99
C VAL A 125 4.60 1.51 7.48
N GLN A 126 3.78 0.53 7.85
CA GLN A 126 3.71 -0.02 9.18
C GLN A 126 4.85 -1.02 9.36
N LYS A 127 5.70 -0.78 10.35
CA LYS A 127 6.70 -1.75 10.80
C LYS A 127 6.28 -2.36 12.14
N PRO A 128 6.44 -3.69 12.31
CA PRO A 128 6.27 -4.34 13.60
C PRO A 128 7.35 -3.89 14.60
#